data_AF-J3KWF2-F1
#
_entry.id   AF-J3KWF2-F1
#
_cell.length_a   1.000
_cell.length_b   1.000
_cell.length_c   1.000
_cell.angle_alpha   90.00
_cell.angle_beta   90.00
_cell.angle_gamma   90.00
#
_symmetry.space_group_name_H-M   'P 1'
#
loop_
_entity.id
_entity.type
_entity.pdbx_description
1 polymer ?
#
loop_
_entity_poly.entity_id
_entity_poly.type
_entity_poly.pdbx_seq_one_letter_code
_entity_poly.pdbx_strand_id
1 'polypeptide(L)'
;MGALETSKITKDHEGWRLITCIWLHAGVVHILANMLSLLLIGIRLEKEFGFMRIGTLYVISGVGGSLLSALFMVSNISVGASGALFGLLGSMLSELITNWTIYENKFAALLTLVVIILINLAVGILPHVDNFAHLGGFTSGFFLGFVLLVRPQFGYINQKNSPLGFPTGTPKRKYKTYQIILWVIATVILISGFTIGLVLVLKGFNASEHCSWCHYLSCVPTSKWSCNAPSNYCMLSQLGNQLNLTCQSTGKTQTYTLNNPNNTEAIKHLCVGFCS
;
A
#
# COMPACT_ATOMS: atom_id res chain seq x y z
N MET A 1 -8.43 -4.57 -16.90
CA MET A 1 -7.67 -3.48 -16.23
C MET A 1 -6.74 -4.08 -15.18
N GLY A 2 -5.60 -3.44 -14.87
CA GLY A 2 -4.56 -3.93 -13.96
C GLY A 2 -4.75 -3.64 -12.46
N ALA A 3 -5.99 -3.59 -11.99
CA ALA A 3 -6.31 -3.37 -10.57
C ALA A 3 -5.88 -4.56 -9.71
N LEU A 4 -5.66 -4.30 -8.42
CA LEU A 4 -5.34 -5.35 -7.46
C LEU A 4 -6.59 -6.16 -7.16
N GLU A 5 -6.53 -7.45 -7.48
CA GLU A 5 -7.62 -8.40 -7.28
C GLU A 5 -7.00 -9.76 -6.90
N THR A 6 -7.13 -10.15 -5.63
CA THR A 6 -6.40 -11.31 -5.07
C THR A 6 -6.80 -12.62 -5.74
N SER A 7 -8.07 -12.77 -6.15
CA SER A 7 -8.56 -13.95 -6.88
C SER A 7 -7.79 -14.18 -8.18
N LYS A 8 -7.49 -13.13 -8.94
CA LYS A 8 -6.75 -13.22 -10.21
C LYS A 8 -5.26 -13.47 -10.02
N ILE A 9 -4.69 -12.94 -8.93
CA ILE A 9 -3.29 -13.22 -8.58
C ILE A 9 -3.12 -14.71 -8.23
N THR A 10 -4.06 -15.28 -7.48
CA THR A 10 -3.99 -16.65 -6.97
C THR A 10 -4.42 -17.70 -7.99
N LYS A 11 -5.56 -17.49 -8.65
CA LYS A 11 -6.17 -18.46 -9.58
C LYS A 11 -5.63 -18.34 -11.00
N ASP A 12 -5.45 -17.11 -11.48
CA ASP A 12 -5.07 -16.82 -12.88
C ASP A 12 -3.57 -16.47 -13.01
N HIS A 13 -2.81 -16.56 -11.90
CA HIS A 13 -1.39 -16.27 -11.83
C HIS A 13 -0.98 -14.86 -12.33
N GLU A 14 -1.89 -13.89 -12.20
CA GLU A 14 -1.68 -12.50 -12.65
C GLU A 14 -0.89 -11.66 -11.63
N GLY A 15 0.28 -12.14 -11.21
CA GLY A 15 1.13 -11.49 -10.18
C GLY A 15 1.59 -10.08 -10.53
N TRP A 16 1.60 -9.71 -11.81
CA TRP A 16 1.88 -8.36 -12.30
C TRP A 16 0.91 -7.31 -11.74
N ARG A 17 -0.29 -7.72 -11.30
CA ARG A 17 -1.29 -6.85 -10.65
C ARG A 17 -0.80 -6.20 -9.36
N LEU A 18 0.13 -6.84 -8.64
CA LEU A 18 0.76 -6.28 -7.44
C LEU A 18 1.52 -4.98 -7.73
N ILE A 19 1.98 -4.83 -8.98
CA ILE A 19 2.73 -3.66 -9.45
C ILE A 19 1.80 -2.70 -10.17
N THR A 20 1.01 -3.17 -11.15
CA THR A 20 0.25 -2.27 -12.03
C THR A 20 -0.83 -1.47 -11.32
N CYS A 21 -1.36 -1.97 -10.19
CA CYS A 21 -2.39 -1.28 -9.41
C CYS A 21 -1.93 0.09 -8.87
N ILE A 22 -0.61 0.29 -8.72
CA ILE A 22 0.00 1.54 -8.23
C ILE A 22 -0.30 2.73 -9.15
N TRP A 23 -0.51 2.49 -10.46
CA TRP A 23 -0.79 3.54 -11.45
C TRP A 23 -2.29 3.80 -11.67
N LEU A 24 -3.16 2.93 -11.17
CA LEU A 24 -4.60 3.06 -11.36
C LEU A 24 -5.23 3.90 -10.24
N HIS A 25 -6.32 4.59 -10.56
CA HIS A 25 -7.02 5.49 -9.63
C HIS A 25 -8.53 5.32 -9.78
N ALA A 26 -9.25 5.32 -8.66
CA ALA A 26 -10.70 5.10 -8.61
C ALA A 26 -11.55 6.33 -9.00
N GLY A 27 -10.93 7.49 -9.25
CA GLY A 27 -11.66 8.71 -9.65
C GLY A 27 -10.79 9.97 -9.66
N VAL A 28 -11.38 11.09 -10.11
CA VAL A 28 -10.70 12.37 -10.32
C VAL A 28 -10.15 12.95 -9.01
N VAL A 29 -10.94 12.94 -7.94
CA VAL A 29 -10.49 13.44 -6.63
C VAL A 29 -9.33 12.60 -6.09
N HIS A 30 -9.38 11.27 -6.27
CA HIS A 30 -8.34 10.36 -5.81
C HIS A 30 -7.01 10.60 -6.55
N ILE A 31 -7.03 10.74 -7.88
CA ILE A 31 -5.80 11.07 -8.63
C ILE A 31 -5.26 12.45 -8.25
N LEU A 32 -6.12 13.48 -8.10
CA LEU A 32 -5.68 14.81 -7.71
C LEU A 32 -5.00 14.82 -6.33
N ALA A 33 -5.58 14.13 -5.35
CA ALA A 33 -5.00 14.00 -4.02
C ALA A 33 -3.63 13.30 -4.06
N ASN A 34 -3.51 12.19 -4.79
CA ASN A 34 -2.24 11.47 -4.92
C ASN A 34 -1.17 12.30 -5.62
N MET A 35 -1.54 13.00 -6.70
CA MET A 35 -0.58 13.84 -7.44
C MET A 35 -0.13 15.05 -6.63
N LEU A 36 -1.02 15.67 -5.85
CA LEU A 36 -0.67 16.75 -4.94
C LEU A 36 0.31 16.26 -3.86
N SER A 37 0.04 15.11 -3.23
CA SER A 37 0.96 14.52 -2.26
C SER A 37 2.30 14.16 -2.88
N LEU A 38 2.33 13.62 -4.11
CA LEU A 38 3.57 13.32 -4.82
C LEU A 38 4.37 14.59 -5.14
N LEU A 39 3.69 15.68 -5.51
CA LEU A 39 4.33 16.97 -5.79
C LEU A 39 4.95 17.58 -4.53
N LEU A 40 4.24 17.53 -3.40
CA LEU A 40 4.71 18.12 -2.14
C LEU A 40 5.83 17.31 -1.48
N ILE A 41 5.67 15.98 -1.43
CA ILE A 41 6.57 15.08 -0.71
C ILE A 41 7.61 14.46 -1.65
N GLY A 42 7.16 13.92 -2.79
CA GLY A 42 8.00 13.22 -3.75
C GLY A 42 9.08 14.12 -4.34
N ILE A 43 8.73 15.31 -4.85
CA ILE A 43 9.72 16.25 -5.43
C ILE A 43 10.74 16.69 -4.38
N ARG A 44 10.30 16.93 -3.13
CA ARG A 44 11.21 17.31 -2.04
C ARG A 44 12.25 16.22 -1.81
N LEU A 45 11.80 14.98 -1.65
CA LEU A 45 12.68 13.83 -1.44
C LEU A 45 13.58 13.58 -2.65
N GLU A 46 13.06 13.74 -3.86
CA GLU A 46 13.80 13.54 -5.09
C GLU A 46 14.94 14.55 -5.23
N LYS A 47 14.70 15.83 -4.93
CA LYS A 47 15.75 16.87 -4.93
C LYS A 47 16.86 16.56 -3.93
N GLU A 48 16.52 15.88 -2.84
CA GLU A 48 17.43 15.64 -1.73
C GLU A 48 18.24 14.34 -1.89
N PHE A 49 17.64 13.28 -2.41
CA PHE A 49 18.24 11.95 -2.51
C PHE A 49 18.43 11.43 -3.94
N GLY A 50 17.83 12.11 -4.93
CA GLY A 50 17.88 11.76 -6.34
C GLY A 50 16.77 10.81 -6.80
N PHE A 51 16.41 10.94 -8.08
CA PHE A 51 15.34 10.20 -8.74
C PHE A 51 15.41 8.69 -8.53
N MET A 52 16.57 8.08 -8.76
CA MET A 52 16.71 6.61 -8.71
C MET A 52 16.35 6.04 -7.33
N ARG A 53 16.72 6.75 -6.25
CA ARG A 53 16.43 6.28 -4.88
C ARG A 53 14.95 6.42 -4.54
N ILE A 54 14.38 7.58 -4.84
CA ILE A 54 12.99 7.88 -4.52
C ILE A 54 12.02 7.10 -5.41
N GLY A 55 12.32 6.96 -6.70
CA GLY A 55 11.55 6.11 -7.62
C GLY A 55 11.56 4.64 -7.21
N THR A 56 12.72 4.09 -6.84
CA THR A 56 12.82 2.71 -6.33
C THR A 56 12.06 2.55 -5.02
N LEU A 57 12.21 3.51 -4.10
CA LEU A 57 11.50 3.49 -2.82
C LEU A 57 9.98 3.52 -3.03
N TYR A 58 9.50 4.39 -3.92
CA TYR A 58 8.10 4.53 -4.27
C TYR A 58 7.52 3.22 -4.81
N VAL A 59 8.16 2.61 -5.81
CA VAL A 59 7.66 1.38 -6.44
C VAL A 59 7.68 0.22 -5.44
N ILE A 60 8.78 -0.02 -4.73
CA ILE A 60 8.87 -1.15 -3.79
C ILE A 60 7.89 -0.97 -2.63
N SER A 61 7.73 0.26 -2.11
CA SER A 61 6.74 0.52 -1.06
C SER A 61 5.32 0.32 -1.56
N GLY A 62 5.02 0.72 -2.81
CA GLY A 62 3.74 0.42 -3.44
C GLY A 62 3.45 -1.08 -3.49
N VAL A 63 4.43 -1.89 -3.91
CA VAL A 63 4.31 -3.36 -3.93
C VAL A 63 4.12 -3.92 -2.51
N GLY A 64 4.82 -3.39 -1.51
CA GLY A 64 4.63 -3.76 -0.11
C GLY A 64 3.22 -3.47 0.40
N GLY A 65 2.64 -2.34 -0.02
CA GLY A 65 1.23 -2.02 0.21
C GLY A 65 0.30 -3.02 -0.48
N SER A 66 0.52 -3.29 -1.76
CA SER A 66 -0.26 -4.27 -2.54
C SER A 66 -0.21 -5.68 -1.92
N LEU A 67 0.94 -6.12 -1.41
CA LEU A 67 1.08 -7.40 -0.73
C LEU A 67 0.24 -7.46 0.55
N LEU A 68 0.32 -6.43 1.40
CA LEU A 68 -0.46 -6.42 2.64
C LEU A 68 -1.97 -6.30 2.36
N SER A 69 -2.36 -5.48 1.40
CA SER A 69 -3.74 -5.41 0.91
C SER A 69 -4.23 -6.76 0.39
N ALA A 70 -3.44 -7.45 -0.44
CA ALA A 70 -3.84 -8.74 -1.00
C ALA A 70 -4.07 -9.82 0.07
N LEU A 71 -3.39 -9.75 1.22
CA LEU A 71 -3.56 -10.68 2.35
C LEU A 71 -4.79 -10.39 3.22
N PHE A 72 -5.14 -9.11 3.41
CA PHE A 72 -6.20 -8.70 4.33
C PHE A 72 -7.50 -8.28 3.65
N MET A 73 -7.46 -7.92 2.37
CA MET A 73 -8.60 -7.44 1.58
C MET A 73 -8.88 -8.32 0.35
N VAL A 74 -8.87 -9.64 0.54
CA VAL A 74 -8.99 -10.65 -0.54
C VAL A 74 -10.20 -10.44 -1.46
N SER A 75 -11.34 -9.99 -0.91
CA SER A 75 -12.60 -9.82 -1.64
C SER A 75 -12.81 -8.43 -2.24
N ASN A 76 -11.88 -7.49 -2.03
CA ASN A 76 -12.01 -6.11 -2.49
C ASN A 76 -11.06 -5.82 -3.65
N ILE A 77 -11.45 -4.85 -4.48
CA ILE A 77 -10.60 -4.33 -5.55
C ILE A 77 -9.89 -3.09 -5.01
N SER A 78 -8.55 -3.09 -5.09
CA SER A 78 -7.73 -1.97 -4.65
C SER A 78 -6.95 -1.36 -5.81
N VAL A 79 -6.86 -0.03 -5.82
CA VAL A 79 -6.11 0.76 -6.80
C VAL A 79 -5.56 2.00 -6.11
N GLY A 80 -4.38 2.45 -6.54
CA GLY A 80 -3.87 3.73 -6.11
C GLY A 80 -2.38 3.77 -5.81
N ALA A 81 -1.82 4.95 -6.04
CA ALA A 81 -0.49 5.35 -5.64
C ALA A 81 -0.32 5.52 -4.12
N SER A 82 -1.42 5.55 -3.35
CA SER A 82 -1.44 5.97 -1.95
C SER A 82 -0.57 5.10 -1.04
N GLY A 83 -0.51 3.78 -1.25
CA GLY A 83 0.44 2.91 -0.53
C GLY A 83 1.90 3.33 -0.73
N ALA A 84 2.29 3.67 -1.96
CA ALA A 84 3.63 4.16 -2.26
C ALA A 84 3.92 5.54 -1.62
N LEU A 85 2.92 6.42 -1.58
CA LEU A 85 3.01 7.72 -0.90
C LEU A 85 3.19 7.57 0.62
N PHE A 86 2.47 6.63 1.24
CA PHE A 86 2.70 6.26 2.64
C PHE A 86 4.11 5.70 2.86
N GLY A 87 4.65 4.99 1.87
CA GLY A 87 6.06 4.58 1.87
C GLY A 87 7.03 5.76 1.91
N LEU A 88 6.76 6.83 1.16
CA LEU A 88 7.56 8.06 1.24
C LEU A 88 7.51 8.65 2.66
N LEU A 89 6.33 8.72 3.28
CA LEU A 89 6.18 9.18 4.67
C LEU A 89 6.95 8.29 5.66
N GLY A 90 6.87 6.96 5.51
CA GLY A 90 7.65 6.01 6.32
C GLY A 90 9.15 6.23 6.16
N SER A 91 9.61 6.46 4.94
CA SER A 91 11.02 6.72 4.66
C SER A 91 11.51 8.02 5.31
N MET A 92 10.69 9.08 5.31
CA MET A 92 10.98 10.33 6.03
C MET A 92 11.14 10.10 7.54
N LEU A 93 10.34 9.21 8.13
CA LEU A 93 10.46 8.88 9.54
C LEU A 93 11.81 8.18 9.84
N SER A 94 12.18 7.20 9.02
CA SER A 94 13.47 6.50 9.18
C SER A 94 14.68 7.42 8.95
N GLU A 95 14.56 8.38 8.03
CA GLU A 95 15.57 9.40 7.73
C GLU A 95 15.76 10.33 8.94
N LEU A 96 14.65 10.80 9.52
CA LEU A 96 14.66 11.62 10.72
C LEU A 96 15.30 10.90 11.91
N ILE A 97 14.99 9.60 12.10
CA ILE A 97 15.61 8.77 13.15
C ILE A 97 17.11 8.61 12.90
N THR A 98 17.51 8.33 11.66
CA THR A 98 18.92 8.09 11.31
C THR A 98 19.78 9.35 11.46
N ASN A 99 19.19 10.51 11.15
CA ASN A 99 19.84 11.82 11.11
C ASN A 99 19.37 12.75 12.25
N TRP A 100 18.92 12.18 13.37
CA TRP A 100 18.32 12.90 14.51
C TRP A 100 19.11 14.11 15.03
N THR A 101 20.44 14.08 14.88
CA THR A 101 21.33 15.15 15.35
C THR A 101 21.40 16.36 14.42
N ILE A 102 20.91 16.27 13.19
CA ILE A 102 20.97 17.35 12.18
C ILE A 102 19.78 18.32 12.34
N TYR A 103 18.65 17.84 12.84
CA TYR A 103 17.43 18.64 12.96
C TYR A 103 17.44 19.49 14.23
N GLU A 104 17.37 20.81 14.08
CA GLU A 104 17.31 21.75 15.21
C GLU A 104 16.03 21.57 16.03
N ASN A 105 14.88 21.44 15.37
CA ASN A 105 13.57 21.21 16.02
C ASN A 105 12.99 19.82 15.73
N LYS A 106 13.78 18.80 16.07
CA LYS A 106 13.51 17.37 15.91
C LYS A 106 12.15 16.90 16.45
N PHE A 107 11.75 17.38 17.62
CA PHE A 107 10.46 17.00 18.20
C PHE A 107 9.27 17.55 17.42
N ALA A 108 9.34 18.81 16.97
CA ALA A 108 8.29 19.39 16.14
C ALA A 108 8.18 18.68 14.78
N ALA A 109 9.33 18.36 14.15
CA ALA A 109 9.36 17.62 12.89
C ALA A 109 8.76 16.21 13.04
N LEU A 110 9.16 15.48 14.09
CA LEU A 110 8.62 14.15 14.39
C LEU A 110 7.12 14.22 14.67
N LEU A 111 6.69 15.14 15.52
CA LEU A 111 5.28 15.31 15.88
C LEU A 111 4.43 15.63 14.64
N THR A 112 4.89 16.56 13.80
CA THR A 112 4.20 16.93 12.56
C THR A 112 4.05 15.72 11.64
N LEU A 113 5.13 14.94 11.45
CA LEU A 113 5.11 13.75 10.60
C LEU A 113 4.15 12.69 11.15
N VAL A 114 4.19 12.42 12.46
CA VAL A 114 3.30 11.46 13.13
C VAL A 114 1.84 11.91 13.01
N VAL A 115 1.54 13.20 13.23
CA VAL A 115 0.19 13.75 13.08
C VAL A 115 -0.32 13.58 11.65
N ILE A 116 0.51 13.87 10.64
CA ILE A 116 0.15 13.66 9.23
C ILE A 116 -0.17 12.18 8.97
N ILE A 117 0.66 11.26 9.46
CA ILE A 117 0.43 9.82 9.28
C ILE A 117 -0.89 9.40 9.93
N LEU A 118 -1.13 9.81 11.17
CA LEU A 118 -2.36 9.46 11.90
C LEU A 118 -3.61 10.04 11.25
N ILE A 119 -3.56 11.28 10.76
CA ILE A 119 -4.68 11.90 10.03
C ILE A 119 -4.96 11.12 8.74
N ASN A 120 -3.94 10.77 7.96
CA ASN A 120 -4.17 10.03 6.72
C ASN A 120 -4.72 8.61 6.98
N LEU A 121 -4.25 7.92 8.02
CA LEU A 121 -4.82 6.63 8.43
C LEU A 121 -6.25 6.76 8.93
N ALA A 122 -6.57 7.84 9.67
CA ALA A 122 -7.93 8.11 10.13
C ALA A 122 -8.87 8.41 8.96
N VAL A 123 -8.41 9.14 7.94
CA VAL A 123 -9.15 9.34 6.68
C VAL A 123 -9.36 8.01 5.96
N GLY A 124 -8.43 7.07 6.06
CA GLY A 124 -8.57 5.75 5.45
C GLY A 124 -9.57 4.81 6.13
N ILE A 125 -10.22 5.23 7.21
CA ILE A 125 -11.40 4.55 7.78
C ILE A 125 -12.65 4.80 6.92
N LEU A 126 -12.59 5.77 5.99
CA LEU A 126 -13.66 6.00 5.03
C LEU A 126 -13.82 4.81 4.08
N PRO A 127 -15.06 4.52 3.65
CA PRO A 127 -15.30 3.42 2.72
C PRO A 127 -14.54 3.65 1.40
N HIS A 128 -14.06 2.56 0.81
CA HIS A 128 -13.25 2.53 -0.43
C HIS A 128 -11.78 3.00 -0.28
N VAL A 129 -11.31 3.26 0.94
CA VAL A 129 -9.89 3.49 1.21
C VAL A 129 -9.24 2.24 1.80
N ASP A 130 -8.07 1.89 1.28
CA ASP A 130 -7.34 0.69 1.66
C ASP A 130 -6.24 1.01 2.66
N ASN A 131 -6.57 0.95 3.95
CA ASN A 131 -5.63 1.20 5.03
C ASN A 131 -4.57 0.10 5.17
N PHE A 132 -4.83 -1.12 4.71
CA PHE A 132 -3.81 -2.17 4.67
C PHE A 132 -2.74 -1.86 3.62
N ALA A 133 -3.11 -1.31 2.46
CA ALA A 133 -2.15 -0.82 1.49
C ALA A 133 -1.31 0.34 2.06
N HIS A 134 -1.93 1.25 2.82
CA HIS A 134 -1.21 2.35 3.48
C HIS A 134 -0.23 1.84 4.53
N LEU A 135 -0.66 0.91 5.39
CA LEU A 135 0.19 0.32 6.41
C LEU A 135 1.36 -0.47 5.80
N GLY A 136 1.08 -1.33 4.82
CA GLY A 136 2.11 -2.12 4.15
C GLY A 136 3.12 -1.26 3.40
N GLY A 137 2.64 -0.20 2.76
CA GLY A 137 3.47 0.79 2.10
C GLY A 137 4.33 1.58 3.09
N PHE A 138 3.74 2.08 4.18
CA PHE A 138 4.45 2.78 5.25
C PHE A 138 5.55 1.93 5.87
N THR A 139 5.24 0.70 6.28
CA THR A 139 6.21 -0.21 6.90
C THR A 139 7.34 -0.54 5.93
N SER A 140 7.02 -0.82 4.66
CA SER A 140 8.04 -1.08 3.64
C SER A 140 8.94 0.14 3.40
N GLY A 141 8.35 1.32 3.27
CA GLY A 141 9.06 2.59 3.07
C GLY A 141 9.94 2.98 4.27
N PHE A 142 9.46 2.71 5.48
CA PHE A 142 10.22 2.92 6.72
C PHE A 142 11.51 2.10 6.75
N PHE A 143 11.44 0.80 6.46
CA PHE A 143 12.65 -0.02 6.38
C PHE A 143 13.51 0.34 5.16
N LEU A 144 12.90 0.64 4.00
CA LEU A 144 13.64 1.07 2.81
C LEU A 144 14.39 2.37 3.05
N GLY A 145 13.90 3.28 3.89
CA GLY A 145 14.61 4.51 4.18
C GLY A 145 15.91 4.27 4.96
N PHE A 146 15.98 3.27 5.84
CA PHE A 146 17.25 2.81 6.44
C PHE A 146 18.22 2.15 5.44
N VAL A 147 17.74 1.77 4.26
CA VAL A 147 18.56 1.16 3.20
C VAL A 147 19.01 2.21 2.17
N LEU A 148 18.06 3.03 1.69
CA LEU A 148 18.24 3.93 0.55
C LEU A 148 18.55 5.38 0.95
N LEU A 149 18.09 5.85 2.11
CA LEU A 149 18.24 7.24 2.55
C LEU A 149 19.41 7.45 3.53
N VAL A 150 20.33 6.48 3.62
CA VAL A 150 21.52 6.60 4.48
C VAL A 150 22.47 7.68 3.97
N ARG A 151 22.69 8.71 4.79
CA ARG A 151 23.66 9.77 4.50
C ARG A 151 25.06 9.41 5.00
N PRO A 152 26.10 9.65 4.20
CA PRO A 152 27.47 9.55 4.67
C PRO A 152 27.78 10.68 5.66
N GLN A 153 28.71 10.44 6.58
CA GLN A 153 29.13 11.43 7.57
C GLN A 153 29.70 12.69 6.90
N PHE A 154 29.34 13.87 7.42
CA PHE A 154 29.86 15.15 6.93
C PHE A 154 31.40 15.19 6.92
N GLY A 155 32.05 14.65 7.95
CA GLY A 155 33.51 14.57 8.04
C GLY A 155 34.16 13.73 6.92
N TYR A 156 33.49 12.68 6.44
CA TYR A 156 33.97 11.88 5.31
C TYR A 156 33.85 12.65 3.99
N ILE A 157 32.75 13.37 3.77
CA ILE A 157 32.55 14.21 2.57
C ILE A 157 33.58 15.35 2.55
N ASN A 158 33.77 16.03 3.68
CA ASN A 158 34.70 17.15 3.78
C ASN A 158 36.15 16.72 3.53
N GLN A 159 36.54 15.55 4.07
CA GLN A 159 37.86 14.97 3.80
C GLN A 159 38.05 14.65 2.31
N LYS A 160 37.03 14.12 1.64
CA LYS A 160 37.08 13.82 0.20
C LYS A 160 37.17 15.07 -0.67
N ASN A 161 36.56 16.17 -0.25
CA ASN A 161 36.54 17.45 -0.98
C ASN A 161 37.68 18.40 -0.57
N SER A 162 38.57 17.98 0.33
CA SER A 162 39.70 18.80 0.78
C SER A 162 40.74 18.96 -0.34
N PRO A 163 41.30 20.16 -0.54
CA PRO A 163 42.34 20.39 -1.54
C PRO A 163 43.58 19.53 -1.29
N LEU A 164 44.24 19.09 -2.36
CA LEU A 164 45.53 18.39 -2.29
C LEU A 164 46.55 19.25 -1.52
N GLY A 165 47.11 18.69 -0.44
CA GLY A 165 48.12 19.34 0.41
C GLY A 165 47.60 19.87 1.74
N PHE A 166 46.29 19.87 2.01
CA PHE A 166 45.77 20.16 3.35
C PHE A 166 45.94 18.95 4.28
N PRO A 167 46.40 19.13 5.54
CA PRO A 167 46.46 18.04 6.50
C PRO A 167 45.05 17.55 6.81
N THR A 168 44.67 16.43 6.20
CA THR A 168 43.42 15.75 6.56
C THR A 168 43.62 15.09 7.93
N GLY A 169 42.70 15.36 8.86
CA GLY A 169 42.70 14.70 10.17
C GLY A 169 42.50 13.19 10.08
N THR A 170 42.29 12.53 11.22
CA THR A 170 42.07 11.07 11.25
C THR A 170 40.94 10.65 10.29
N PRO A 171 41.14 9.57 9.49
CA PRO A 171 40.17 9.16 8.48
C PRO A 171 38.82 8.87 9.13
N LYS A 172 37.78 9.59 8.72
CA LYS A 172 36.42 9.38 9.21
C LYS A 172 35.74 8.28 8.40
N ARG A 173 35.09 7.33 9.07
CA ARG A 173 34.29 6.29 8.40
C ARG A 173 33.13 6.93 7.62
N LYS A 174 32.82 6.39 6.44
CA LYS A 174 31.68 6.86 5.62
C LYS A 174 30.35 6.79 6.36
N TYR A 175 30.12 5.72 7.12
CA TYR A 175 28.89 5.49 7.90
C TYR A 175 29.21 5.19 9.37
N LYS A 176 28.31 5.61 10.28
CA LYS A 176 28.39 5.26 11.71
C LYS A 176 28.00 3.78 11.91
N THR A 177 28.50 3.16 12.98
CA THR A 177 28.22 1.74 13.29
C THR A 177 26.73 1.46 13.39
N TYR A 178 25.95 2.33 14.05
CA TYR A 178 24.49 2.15 14.15
C TYR A 178 23.79 2.22 12.78
N GLN A 179 24.27 3.06 11.86
CA GLN A 179 23.69 3.15 10.50
C GLN A 179 23.89 1.84 9.74
N ILE A 180 25.07 1.21 9.90
CA ILE A 180 25.36 -0.10 9.29
C ILE A 180 24.47 -1.19 9.92
N ILE A 181 24.31 -1.18 11.25
CA ILE A 181 23.45 -2.15 11.94
C ILE A 181 22.00 -2.01 11.47
N LEU A 182 21.46 -0.79 11.44
CA LEU A 182 20.10 -0.52 10.96
C LEU A 182 19.93 -0.92 9.49
N TRP A 183 20.93 -0.65 8.65
CA TRP A 183 20.93 -1.04 7.24
C TRP A 183 20.86 -2.56 7.06
N VAL A 184 21.66 -3.33 7.81
CA VAL A 184 21.65 -4.80 7.75
C VAL A 184 20.30 -5.35 8.24
N ILE A 185 19.83 -4.89 9.40
CA ILE A 185 18.56 -5.34 9.98
C ILE A 185 17.39 -5.04 9.04
N ALA A 186 17.31 -3.81 8.53
CA ALA A 186 16.26 -3.40 7.60
C ALA A 186 16.27 -4.23 6.31
N THR A 187 17.46 -4.52 5.77
CA THR A 187 17.61 -5.36 4.58
C THR A 187 17.09 -6.78 4.82
N VAL A 188 17.44 -7.40 5.96
CA VAL A 188 16.96 -8.75 6.32
C VAL A 188 15.44 -8.76 6.50
N ILE A 189 14.88 -7.77 7.21
CA ILE A 189 13.43 -7.64 7.42
C ILE A 189 12.69 -7.46 6.08
N LEU A 190 13.20 -6.63 5.18
CA LEU A 190 12.58 -6.43 3.86
C LEU A 190 12.61 -7.73 3.04
N ILE A 191 13.76 -8.39 2.92
CA ILE A 191 13.87 -9.62 2.12
C ILE A 191 12.93 -10.70 2.66
N SER A 192 12.98 -10.95 3.97
CA SER A 192 12.11 -11.95 4.62
C SER A 192 10.63 -11.58 4.51
N GLY A 193 10.26 -10.34 4.81
CA GLY A 193 8.89 -9.86 4.76
C GLY A 193 8.26 -9.92 3.37
N PHE A 194 8.97 -9.45 2.33
CA PHE A 194 8.49 -9.53 0.95
C PHE A 194 8.39 -10.99 0.47
N THR A 195 9.37 -11.83 0.82
CA THR A 195 9.35 -13.25 0.43
C THR A 195 8.18 -13.98 1.09
N ILE A 196 8.00 -13.83 2.41
CA ILE A 196 6.91 -14.44 3.15
C ILE A 196 5.57 -13.92 2.63
N GLY A 197 5.41 -12.60 2.50
CA GLY A 197 4.19 -11.98 2.00
C GLY A 197 3.81 -12.48 0.61
N LEU A 198 4.77 -12.54 -0.31
CA LEU A 198 4.54 -13.07 -1.66
C LEU A 198 4.13 -14.54 -1.63
N VAL A 199 4.83 -15.38 -0.86
CA VAL A 199 4.47 -16.81 -0.74
C VAL A 199 3.07 -16.99 -0.15
N LEU A 200 2.70 -16.21 0.86
CA LEU A 200 1.36 -16.26 1.46
C LEU A 200 0.27 -15.84 0.47
N VAL A 201 0.49 -14.74 -0.26
CA VAL A 201 -0.44 -14.28 -1.30
C VAL A 201 -0.60 -15.34 -2.38
N LEU A 202 0.50 -15.89 -2.90
CA LEU A 202 0.44 -16.92 -3.95
C LEU A 202 -0.20 -18.23 -3.50
N LYS A 203 -0.15 -18.54 -2.19
CA LYS A 203 -0.88 -19.66 -1.59
C LYS A 203 -2.35 -19.37 -1.31
N GLY A 204 -2.83 -18.15 -1.57
CA GLY A 204 -4.20 -17.73 -1.29
C GLY A 204 -4.52 -17.62 0.19
N PHE A 205 -3.51 -17.34 1.03
CA PHE A 205 -3.72 -17.17 2.47
C PHE A 205 -4.52 -15.90 2.75
N ASN A 206 -5.65 -16.04 3.45
CA ASN A 206 -6.49 -14.94 3.88
C ASN A 206 -6.22 -14.58 5.35
N ALA A 207 -5.46 -13.51 5.57
CA ALA A 207 -5.10 -13.06 6.91
C ALA A 207 -6.31 -12.49 7.68
N SER A 208 -7.35 -12.01 6.97
CA SER A 208 -8.55 -11.45 7.60
C SER A 208 -9.35 -12.49 8.41
N GLU A 209 -9.32 -13.76 8.01
CA GLU A 209 -10.01 -14.86 8.73
C GLU A 209 -9.43 -15.10 10.14
N HIS A 210 -8.17 -14.71 10.35
CA HIS A 210 -7.46 -14.90 11.60
C HIS A 210 -7.51 -13.66 12.52
N CYS A 211 -8.25 -12.61 12.11
CA CYS A 211 -8.29 -11.33 12.81
C CYS A 211 -9.70 -10.73 12.79
N SER A 212 -10.44 -10.93 13.88
CA SER A 212 -11.83 -10.48 14.02
C SER A 212 -12.02 -8.96 14.07
N TRP A 213 -10.96 -8.17 14.24
CA TRP A 213 -11.03 -6.71 14.31
C TRP A 213 -10.40 -6.01 13.09
N CYS A 214 -9.76 -6.76 12.20
CA CYS A 214 -8.99 -6.21 11.08
C CYS A 214 -9.86 -5.47 10.06
N HIS A 215 -11.15 -5.80 9.93
CA HIS A 215 -12.06 -5.07 9.05
C HIS A 215 -12.26 -3.61 9.48
N TYR A 216 -12.20 -3.32 10.79
CA TYR A 216 -12.32 -1.96 11.32
C TYR A 216 -11.14 -1.05 10.97
N LEU A 217 -9.98 -1.62 10.60
CA LEU A 217 -8.85 -0.83 10.14
C LEU A 217 -9.14 -0.13 8.82
N SER A 218 -9.89 -0.77 7.91
CA SER A 218 -10.20 -0.19 6.59
C SER A 218 -11.59 0.44 6.52
N CYS A 219 -12.52 0.04 7.39
CA CYS A 219 -13.81 0.73 7.47
C CYS A 219 -14.50 0.55 8.82
N VAL A 220 -14.91 1.65 9.44
CA VAL A 220 -15.75 1.66 10.64
C VAL A 220 -17.17 2.11 10.25
N PRO A 221 -18.21 1.29 10.46
CA PRO A 221 -19.58 1.65 10.08
C PRO A 221 -20.09 2.79 10.99
N THR A 222 -20.77 3.78 10.41
CA THR A 222 -21.36 4.92 11.14
C THR A 222 -22.78 5.19 10.67
N SER A 223 -23.50 6.10 11.34
CA SER A 223 -24.83 6.52 10.88
C SER A 223 -24.84 7.19 9.51
N LYS A 224 -23.67 7.63 9.00
CA LYS A 224 -23.53 8.30 7.70
C LYS A 224 -23.05 7.39 6.56
N TRP A 225 -22.44 6.23 6.86
CA TRP A 225 -21.94 5.31 5.83
C TRP A 225 -21.86 3.85 6.30
N SER A 226 -21.99 2.93 5.35
CA SER A 226 -21.87 1.48 5.56
C SER A 226 -20.55 0.95 4.98
N CYS A 227 -19.96 -0.02 5.67
CA CYS A 227 -18.74 -0.71 5.28
C CYS A 227 -18.98 -2.00 4.49
N ASN A 228 -20.25 -2.38 4.35
CA ASN A 228 -20.60 -3.47 3.46
C ASN A 228 -20.35 -2.97 2.04
N ALA A 229 -19.59 -3.74 1.25
CA ALA A 229 -19.62 -3.60 -0.21
C ALA A 229 -21.09 -3.49 -0.63
N PRO A 230 -21.47 -2.60 -1.58
CA PRO A 230 -22.82 -2.58 -2.11
C PRO A 230 -23.09 -4.02 -2.51
N SER A 231 -23.97 -4.62 -1.74
CA SER A 231 -24.17 -6.03 -1.86
C SER A 231 -24.96 -6.10 -3.14
N ASN A 232 -24.31 -6.57 -4.19
CA ASN A 232 -24.93 -7.01 -5.41
C ASN A 232 -25.79 -8.24 -5.05
N TYR A 233 -26.82 -8.02 -4.23
CA TYR A 233 -27.86 -8.98 -3.98
C TYR A 233 -28.75 -8.93 -5.22
N CYS A 234 -28.88 -10.08 -5.87
CA CYS A 234 -29.91 -10.27 -6.85
C CYS A 234 -31.11 -10.86 -6.13
N MET A 235 -32.26 -10.22 -6.30
CA MET A 235 -33.53 -10.86 -6.01
C MET A 235 -33.75 -11.96 -7.05
N LEU A 236 -33.98 -13.17 -6.57
CA LEU A 236 -34.17 -14.35 -7.39
C LEU A 236 -35.67 -14.66 -7.42
N SER A 237 -36.24 -14.76 -8.62
CA SER A 237 -37.60 -15.27 -8.82
C SER A 237 -37.55 -16.42 -9.83
N GLN A 238 -38.01 -17.60 -9.41
CA GLN A 238 -37.95 -18.81 -10.23
C GLN A 238 -39.35 -19.18 -10.73
N LEU A 239 -39.48 -19.32 -12.05
CA LEU A 239 -40.67 -19.85 -12.71
C LEU A 239 -40.26 -21.04 -13.58
N GLY A 240 -40.39 -22.26 -13.05
CA GLY A 240 -39.93 -23.48 -13.73
C GLY A 240 -38.41 -23.51 -13.93
N ASN A 241 -37.96 -23.60 -15.19
CA ASN A 241 -36.53 -23.62 -15.58
C ASN A 241 -35.95 -22.21 -15.84
N GLN A 242 -36.75 -21.16 -15.68
CA GLN A 242 -36.32 -19.78 -15.86
C GLN A 242 -36.05 -19.12 -14.51
N LEU A 243 -34.85 -18.56 -14.38
CA LEU A 243 -34.41 -17.80 -13.23
C LEU A 243 -34.39 -16.31 -13.59
N ASN A 244 -35.24 -15.54 -12.93
CA ASN A 244 -35.26 -14.10 -13.06
C ASN A 244 -34.35 -13.49 -11.99
N LEU A 245 -33.29 -12.81 -12.42
CA LEU A 245 -32.32 -12.13 -11.58
C LEU A 245 -32.59 -10.62 -11.65
N THR A 246 -33.02 -10.04 -10.53
CA THR A 246 -33.19 -8.58 -10.41
C THR A 246 -32.09 -8.02 -9.54
N CYS A 247 -31.27 -7.14 -10.10
CA CYS A 247 -30.18 -6.52 -9.40
C CYS A 247 -30.70 -5.44 -8.45
N GLN A 248 -30.46 -5.58 -7.14
CA GLN A 248 -30.98 -4.65 -6.15
C GLN A 248 -30.29 -3.27 -6.20
N SER A 249 -29.06 -3.19 -6.71
CA SER A 249 -28.30 -1.94 -6.85
C SER A 249 -28.73 -1.09 -8.04
N THR A 250 -29.19 -1.70 -9.14
CA THR A 250 -29.54 -1.00 -10.39
C THR A 250 -31.01 -1.10 -10.78
N GLY A 251 -31.79 -1.98 -10.14
CA GLY A 251 -33.17 -2.29 -10.49
C GLY A 251 -33.33 -3.07 -11.81
N LYS A 252 -32.24 -3.41 -12.49
CA LYS A 252 -32.27 -4.15 -13.76
C LYS A 252 -32.67 -5.60 -13.53
N THR A 253 -33.51 -6.14 -14.40
CA THR A 253 -33.98 -7.53 -14.34
C THR A 253 -33.58 -8.27 -15.61
N GLN A 254 -33.02 -9.47 -15.47
CA GLN A 254 -32.67 -10.34 -16.59
C GLN A 254 -33.02 -11.79 -16.30
N THR A 255 -33.61 -12.45 -17.30
CA THR A 255 -34.03 -13.84 -17.21
C THR A 255 -32.96 -14.76 -17.80
N TYR A 256 -32.58 -15.79 -17.04
CA TYR A 256 -31.65 -16.83 -17.45
C TYR A 256 -32.35 -18.18 -17.47
N THR A 257 -32.02 -19.04 -18.43
CA THR A 257 -32.53 -20.42 -18.48
C THR A 257 -31.44 -21.33 -17.96
N LEU A 258 -31.69 -22.04 -16.85
CA LEU A 258 -30.69 -22.92 -16.22
C LEU A 258 -31.00 -24.38 -16.54
N ASN A 259 -29.96 -25.12 -16.96
CA ASN A 259 -30.04 -26.58 -17.13
C ASN A 259 -30.15 -27.33 -15.79
N ASN A 260 -29.66 -26.74 -14.69
CA ASN A 260 -29.82 -27.25 -13.34
C ASN A 260 -30.13 -26.12 -12.36
N PRO A 261 -31.40 -25.93 -11.95
CA PRO A 261 -31.83 -24.81 -11.12
C PRO A 261 -31.34 -24.89 -9.66
N ASN A 262 -30.77 -26.02 -9.21
CA ASN A 262 -30.31 -26.19 -7.83
C ASN A 262 -28.82 -25.87 -7.62
N ASN A 263 -28.09 -25.42 -8.64
CA ASN A 263 -26.66 -25.08 -8.49
C ASN A 263 -26.48 -23.65 -7.93
N THR A 264 -26.44 -23.54 -6.61
CA THR A 264 -26.32 -22.28 -5.85
C THR A 264 -25.05 -21.49 -6.18
N GLU A 265 -23.98 -22.16 -6.59
CA GLU A 265 -22.68 -21.53 -6.90
C GLU A 265 -22.68 -20.87 -8.29
N ALA A 266 -23.30 -21.52 -9.27
CA ALA A 266 -23.53 -20.94 -10.59
C ALA A 266 -24.44 -19.70 -10.53
N ILE A 267 -25.48 -19.74 -9.69
CA ILE A 267 -26.41 -18.62 -9.47
C ILE A 267 -25.69 -17.41 -8.85
N LYS A 268 -24.81 -17.65 -7.87
CA LYS A 268 -23.99 -16.58 -7.26
C LYS A 268 -23.06 -15.93 -8.29
N HIS A 269 -22.40 -16.72 -9.12
CA HIS A 269 -21.53 -16.20 -10.18
C HIS A 269 -22.29 -15.36 -11.22
N LEU A 270 -23.47 -15.83 -11.64
CA LEU A 270 -24.37 -15.10 -12.54
C LEU A 270 -24.83 -13.77 -11.92
N CYS A 271 -25.18 -13.78 -10.64
CA CYS A 271 -25.60 -12.59 -9.94
C CYS A 271 -24.47 -11.55 -9.84
N VAL A 272 -23.27 -11.97 -9.46
CA VAL A 272 -22.11 -11.08 -9.36
C VAL A 272 -21.76 -10.49 -10.73
N GLY A 273 -21.77 -11.29 -11.79
CA GLY A 273 -21.46 -10.82 -13.15
C GLY A 273 -22.55 -9.95 -13.80
N PHE A 274 -23.81 -10.13 -13.42
CA PHE A 274 -24.92 -9.28 -13.90
C PHE A 274 -25.00 -7.94 -13.17
N CYS A 275 -24.68 -7.93 -11.88
CA CYS A 275 -24.74 -6.74 -11.03
C CYS A 275 -23.44 -5.94 -10.91
N SER A 276 -22.32 -6.47 -11.41
CA SER A 276 -21.04 -5.75 -11.56
C SER A 276 -21.11 -4.72 -12.67
#